data_AF-A0A941E8Q9-F1
#
_entry.id   AF-A0A941E8Q9-F1
#
_cell.length_a   1.000
_cell.length_b   1.000
_cell.length_c   1.000
_cell.angle_alpha   90.00
_cell.angle_beta   90.00
_cell.angle_gamma   90.00
#
_symmetry.space_group_name_H-M   'P 1'
#
loop_
_entity.id
_entity.type
_entity.pdbx_description
1 polymer ?
#
loop_
_entity_poly.entity_id
_entity_poly.type
_entity_poly.pdbx_seq_one_letter_code
_entity_poly.pdbx_strand_id
1 'polypeptide(L)'
;MIKTAAVSAAVLLAAAALAGCSSTAPAPDGENSAVLVDSGTTDNVDWNLWAWEDSGQLCMGMGNRSGPYTARNDIAAGEMSGSQCGFNAKTQGKTYYLSASNGTNGPPTVAVLFGPVPSAAVSVQVTSKITLKTQALPSGAGLPAASYWVWAGPYQLPASDGTLLAVPKPLDAHGKAVAFESY
;
A
#
# COMPACT_ATOMS: atom_id res chain seq x y z
N MET A 1 55.64 60.22 -16.93
CA MET A 1 56.48 59.01 -17.10
C MET A 1 55.83 57.88 -16.32
N ILE A 2 55.78 56.66 -16.91
CA ILE A 2 55.33 55.35 -16.35
C ILE A 2 53.80 55.26 -16.14
N LYS A 3 52.95 54.78 -17.08
CA LYS A 3 52.68 53.39 -17.56
C LYS A 3 52.62 52.33 -16.44
N THR A 4 51.46 51.69 -16.21
CA THR A 4 51.16 50.27 -16.58
C THR A 4 49.82 49.85 -15.94
N ALA A 5 49.01 49.13 -16.72
CA ALA A 5 47.72 48.55 -16.39
C ALA A 5 47.82 47.25 -15.56
N ALA A 6 46.74 46.85 -14.91
CA ALA A 6 46.42 45.43 -14.71
C ALA A 6 44.92 45.22 -14.56
N VAL A 7 44.36 44.56 -15.57
CA VAL A 7 43.03 43.95 -15.62
C VAL A 7 43.08 42.61 -14.87
N SER A 8 42.04 42.25 -14.12
CA SER A 8 41.64 40.86 -13.80
C SER A 8 40.20 40.93 -13.28
N ALA A 9 39.20 40.72 -14.13
CA ALA A 9 38.65 39.43 -14.57
C ALA A 9 37.76 38.76 -13.49
N ALA A 10 36.49 38.61 -13.86
CA ALA A 10 35.38 38.04 -13.12
C ALA A 10 35.41 36.51 -13.06
N VAL A 11 34.81 35.92 -12.02
CA VAL A 11 34.07 34.63 -12.03
C VAL A 11 33.09 34.67 -10.84
N LEU A 12 31.80 34.93 -11.05
CA LEU A 12 30.69 33.96 -11.24
C LEU A 12 30.48 32.95 -10.09
N LEU A 13 29.29 33.06 -9.50
CA LEU A 13 28.41 32.00 -8.95
C LEU A 13 29.00 31.00 -7.96
N ALA A 14 28.48 31.08 -6.73
CA ALA A 14 28.02 29.89 -6.03
C ALA A 14 26.65 30.21 -5.41
N ALA A 15 25.63 30.27 -6.26
CA ALA A 15 24.26 29.98 -5.81
C ALA A 15 24.26 28.51 -5.44
N ALA A 16 24.48 28.21 -4.16
CA ALA A 16 24.18 26.92 -3.59
C ALA A 16 22.64 26.79 -3.62
N ALA A 17 22.14 26.34 -4.77
CA ALA A 17 20.82 25.76 -4.86
C ALA A 17 20.81 24.60 -3.85
N LEU A 18 20.14 24.81 -2.72
CA LEU A 18 19.52 23.71 -2.00
C LEU A 18 18.44 23.15 -2.93
N ALA A 19 18.88 22.44 -3.97
CA ALA A 19 18.16 21.27 -4.40
C ALA A 19 18.23 20.35 -3.18
N GLY A 20 17.24 20.50 -2.29
CA GLY A 20 16.72 19.37 -1.56
C GLY A 20 16.27 18.38 -2.63
N CYS A 21 17.23 17.63 -3.17
CA CYS A 21 16.98 16.35 -3.75
C CYS A 21 16.23 15.62 -2.64
N SER A 22 14.91 15.58 -2.74
CA SER A 22 14.13 14.51 -2.15
C SER A 22 14.76 13.25 -2.74
N SER A 23 15.78 12.73 -2.06
CA SER A 23 16.27 11.39 -2.25
C SER A 23 15.14 10.52 -1.72
N THR A 24 14.10 10.40 -2.53
CA THR A 24 13.14 9.32 -2.38
C THR A 24 14.03 8.09 -2.42
N ALA A 25 14.24 7.47 -1.26
CA ALA A 25 14.96 6.22 -1.18
C ALA A 25 14.37 5.31 -2.28
N PRO A 26 15.19 4.57 -3.04
CA PRO A 26 14.66 3.63 -4.00
C PRO A 26 13.64 2.73 -3.30
N ALA A 27 12.57 2.39 -4.02
CA ALA A 27 11.52 1.56 -3.43
C ALA A 27 12.11 0.26 -2.89
N PRO A 28 11.59 -0.23 -1.76
CA PRO A 28 11.99 -1.50 -1.21
C PRO A 28 11.66 -2.60 -2.22
N ASP A 29 12.68 -3.03 -2.98
CA ASP A 29 12.53 -4.08 -3.98
C ASP A 29 12.56 -5.45 -3.29
N GLY A 30 11.57 -6.27 -3.64
CA GLY A 30 11.35 -7.58 -3.08
C GLY A 30 10.75 -7.57 -1.67
N GLU A 31 10.04 -8.66 -1.37
CA GLU A 31 9.27 -8.84 -0.13
C GLU A 31 10.12 -8.74 1.16
N ASN A 32 11.43 -9.00 1.10
CA ASN A 32 12.36 -8.86 2.23
C ASN A 32 12.61 -7.40 2.64
N SER A 33 12.29 -6.45 1.77
CA SER A 33 12.46 -5.02 2.01
C SER A 33 11.15 -4.36 2.47
N ALA A 34 10.08 -5.16 2.65
CA ALA A 34 8.73 -4.65 2.87
C ALA A 34 8.61 -3.73 4.09
N VAL A 35 7.73 -2.76 3.94
CA VAL A 35 7.46 -1.72 4.92
C VAL A 35 6.08 -1.95 5.53
N LEU A 36 5.97 -1.84 6.85
CA LEU A 36 4.69 -1.91 7.54
C LEU A 36 3.87 -0.67 7.17
N VAL A 37 2.70 -0.90 6.57
CA VAL A 37 1.77 0.14 6.11
C VAL A 37 0.67 0.39 7.12
N ASP A 38 0.09 -0.67 7.68
CA ASP A 38 -0.97 -0.58 8.67
C ASP A 38 -0.97 -1.83 9.57
N SER A 39 -1.57 -1.73 10.75
CA SER A 39 -1.71 -2.84 11.68
C SER A 39 -2.89 -2.64 12.62
N GLY A 40 -3.44 -3.72 13.13
CA GLY A 40 -4.49 -3.65 14.12
C GLY A 40 -4.83 -5.00 14.73
N THR A 41 -5.87 -4.98 15.56
CA THR A 41 -6.45 -6.17 16.17
C THR A 41 -7.95 -6.15 15.92
N THR A 42 -8.51 -7.27 15.48
CA THR A 42 -9.95 -7.43 15.24
C THR A 42 -10.41 -8.76 15.79
N ASP A 43 -11.38 -8.74 16.71
CA ASP A 43 -11.84 -9.93 17.44
C ASP A 43 -10.69 -10.76 18.04
N ASN A 44 -9.73 -10.07 18.68
CA ASN A 44 -8.49 -10.64 19.25
C ASN A 44 -7.53 -11.28 18.25
N VAL A 45 -7.72 -11.08 16.94
CA VAL A 45 -6.78 -11.50 15.91
C VAL A 45 -5.96 -10.29 15.45
N ASP A 46 -4.65 -10.35 15.68
CA ASP A 46 -3.70 -9.35 15.22
C ASP A 46 -3.48 -9.48 13.70
N TRP A 47 -3.32 -8.33 13.04
CA TRP A 47 -3.05 -8.26 11.62
C TRP A 47 -2.06 -7.15 11.32
N ASN A 48 -1.14 -7.41 10.38
CA ASN A 48 -0.14 -6.46 9.93
C ASN A 48 -0.15 -6.46 8.40
N LEU A 49 -0.29 -5.28 7.81
CA LEU A 49 -0.30 -5.08 6.38
C LEU A 49 1.03 -4.45 5.95
N TRP A 50 1.74 -5.14 5.08
CA TRP A 50 3.03 -4.75 4.55
C TRP A 50 2.91 -4.37 3.08
N ALA A 51 3.80 -3.50 2.60
CA ALA A 51 3.93 -3.18 1.18
C ALA A 51 5.39 -3.12 0.75
N TRP A 52 5.64 -3.47 -0.51
CA TRP A 52 6.94 -3.43 -1.17
C TRP A 52 6.74 -3.19 -2.67
N GLU A 53 7.81 -2.87 -3.39
CA GLU A 53 7.80 -2.98 -4.85
C GLU A 53 8.43 -4.32 -5.27
N ASP A 54 7.87 -4.97 -6.28
CA ASP A 54 8.50 -6.09 -6.97
C ASP A 54 8.30 -5.91 -8.47
N SER A 55 9.39 -5.94 -9.22
CA SER A 55 9.36 -5.89 -10.69
C SER A 55 8.57 -4.69 -11.25
N GLY A 56 8.64 -3.54 -10.57
CA GLY A 56 7.93 -2.32 -10.94
C GLY A 56 6.45 -2.32 -10.61
N GLN A 57 5.99 -3.17 -9.69
CA GLN A 57 4.62 -3.20 -9.20
C GLN A 57 4.58 -3.01 -7.69
N LEU A 58 3.65 -2.18 -7.21
CA LEU A 58 3.33 -2.12 -5.79
C LEU A 58 2.66 -3.43 -5.36
N CYS A 59 3.28 -4.12 -4.41
CA CYS A 59 2.77 -5.31 -3.78
C CYS A 59 2.32 -5.01 -2.35
N MET A 60 1.33 -5.75 -1.89
CA MET A 60 0.88 -5.69 -0.49
C MET A 60 0.66 -7.11 0.03
N GLY A 61 0.86 -7.31 1.32
CA GLY A 61 0.66 -8.62 1.92
C GLY A 61 0.47 -8.58 3.42
N MET A 62 -0.25 -9.56 3.93
CA MET A 62 -0.36 -9.79 5.36
C MET A 62 0.91 -10.43 5.89
N GLY A 63 1.24 -10.10 7.13
CA GLY A 63 2.46 -10.57 7.79
C GLY A 63 2.34 -10.66 9.30
N ASN A 64 3.43 -11.08 9.91
CA ASN A 64 3.65 -10.90 11.34
C ASN A 64 4.32 -9.54 11.59
N ARG A 65 4.75 -9.29 12.84
CA ARG A 65 5.42 -8.04 13.22
C ARG A 65 6.82 -7.87 12.61
N SER A 66 7.40 -8.94 12.08
CA SER A 66 8.76 -8.95 11.51
C SER A 66 8.78 -8.87 9.99
N GLY A 67 7.63 -8.95 9.32
CA GLY A 67 7.52 -8.84 7.87
C GLY A 67 6.30 -9.58 7.31
N PRO A 68 6.05 -9.44 5.98
CA PRO A 68 5.02 -10.19 5.28
C PRO A 68 5.25 -11.70 5.35
N TYR A 69 4.16 -12.47 5.24
CA TYR A 69 4.23 -13.91 5.02
C TYR A 69 4.57 -14.19 3.56
N THR A 70 5.78 -14.64 3.36
CA THR A 70 6.41 -15.08 2.11
C THR A 70 6.24 -16.60 1.96
N ALA A 71 6.56 -17.15 0.79
CA ALA A 71 6.68 -18.61 0.63
C ALA A 71 7.84 -19.24 1.44
N ARG A 72 8.70 -18.43 2.09
CA ARG A 72 9.92 -18.84 2.80
C ARG A 72 9.83 -18.74 4.32
N ASN A 73 8.82 -18.08 4.87
CA ASN A 73 8.53 -18.07 6.32
C ASN A 73 7.16 -18.71 6.53
N ASP A 74 7.15 -19.83 7.26
CA ASP A 74 5.93 -20.60 7.48
C ASP A 74 4.86 -19.73 8.15
N ILE A 75 3.67 -19.73 7.56
CA ILE A 75 2.47 -19.17 8.18
C ILE A 75 2.13 -20.09 9.36
N ALA A 76 2.13 -19.57 10.58
CA ALA A 76 1.69 -20.39 11.71
C ALA A 76 0.18 -20.63 11.61
N ALA A 77 -0.25 -21.74 12.18
CA ALA A 77 -1.65 -22.09 12.35
C ALA A 77 -2.46 -20.91 12.92
N GLY A 78 -3.48 -20.45 12.20
CA GLY A 78 -4.34 -19.35 12.65
C GLY A 78 -3.80 -17.96 12.39
N GLU A 79 -2.77 -17.80 11.57
CA GLU A 79 -2.29 -16.47 11.14
C GLU A 79 -2.94 -16.01 9.84
N MET A 80 -3.09 -14.69 9.70
CA MET A 80 -3.60 -14.06 8.50
C MET A 80 -2.54 -14.05 7.40
N SER A 81 -2.76 -14.77 6.30
CA SER A 81 -1.90 -14.77 5.12
C SER A 81 -2.58 -14.23 3.86
N GLY A 82 -1.77 -13.79 2.89
CA GLY A 82 -2.24 -13.33 1.59
C GLY A 82 -1.39 -12.18 1.08
N SER A 83 -0.92 -12.27 -0.15
CA SER A 83 -0.16 -11.23 -0.84
C SER A 83 -0.46 -11.25 -2.32
N GLN A 84 -0.20 -10.13 -3.00
CA GLN A 84 -0.37 -9.97 -4.45
C GLN A 84 0.40 -8.71 -4.89
N CYS A 85 0.64 -8.59 -6.20
CA CYS A 85 1.27 -7.42 -6.79
C CYS A 85 0.35 -6.75 -7.80
N GLY A 86 0.46 -5.42 -7.86
CA GLY A 86 -0.27 -4.56 -8.78
C GLY A 86 -1.67 -4.17 -8.31
N PHE A 87 -2.13 -3.07 -8.88
CA PHE A 87 -3.46 -2.48 -8.66
C PHE A 87 -4.59 -3.32 -9.29
N ASN A 88 -4.28 -4.09 -10.33
CA ASN A 88 -5.26 -4.70 -11.24
C ASN A 88 -5.21 -6.23 -11.23
N ALA A 89 -5.01 -6.86 -10.07
CA ALA A 89 -5.12 -8.31 -9.96
C ALA A 89 -6.59 -8.75 -10.17
N LYS A 90 -7.03 -8.87 -11.43
CA LYS A 90 -8.38 -9.26 -11.86
C LYS A 90 -8.64 -10.76 -11.64
N THR A 91 -8.16 -11.35 -10.56
CA THR A 91 -8.46 -12.75 -10.27
C THR A 91 -9.89 -12.84 -9.74
N GLN A 92 -10.80 -13.32 -10.61
CA GLN A 92 -12.24 -13.51 -10.36
C GLN A 92 -12.59 -14.33 -9.10
N GLY A 93 -11.60 -14.93 -8.42
CA GLY A 93 -11.83 -15.78 -7.25
C GLY A 93 -11.77 -15.09 -5.89
N LYS A 94 -11.05 -13.97 -5.72
CA LYS A 94 -10.85 -13.28 -4.41
C LYS A 94 -10.39 -11.86 -4.67
N THR A 95 -11.32 -10.96 -4.65
CA THR A 95 -11.25 -9.87 -5.60
C THR A 95 -10.45 -8.66 -5.11
N TYR A 96 -10.07 -8.64 -3.82
CA TYR A 96 -8.91 -7.94 -3.24
C TYR A 96 -8.33 -8.84 -2.16
N TYR A 97 -7.04 -8.70 -1.93
CA TYR A 97 -6.19 -9.45 -1.00
C TYR A 97 -6.97 -9.82 0.27
N LEU A 98 -7.58 -11.01 0.26
CA LEU A 98 -8.41 -11.50 1.34
C LEU A 98 -7.55 -12.38 2.20
N SER A 99 -7.37 -11.96 3.44
CA SER A 99 -6.84 -12.80 4.49
C SER A 99 -7.92 -13.11 5.50
N ALA A 100 -7.93 -14.30 6.07
CA ALA A 100 -8.94 -14.70 7.03
C ALA A 100 -8.36 -15.62 8.09
N SER A 101 -8.82 -15.47 9.33
CA SER A 101 -8.32 -16.22 10.48
C SER A 101 -9.36 -16.26 11.61
N ASN A 102 -9.20 -17.20 12.55
CA ASN A 102 -9.85 -17.20 13.86
C ASN A 102 -8.83 -17.34 15.02
N GLY A 103 -7.54 -17.12 14.74
CA GLY A 103 -6.44 -17.34 15.69
C GLY A 103 -6.06 -18.81 15.94
N THR A 104 -6.68 -19.77 15.23
CA THR A 104 -6.46 -21.22 15.40
C THR A 104 -6.54 -21.97 14.05
N ASN A 105 -6.44 -23.30 14.07
CA ASN A 105 -6.65 -24.18 12.90
C ASN A 105 -8.13 -24.41 12.51
N GLY A 106 -9.05 -23.60 13.06
CA GLY A 106 -10.49 -23.75 12.81
C GLY A 106 -11.02 -22.88 11.65
N PRO A 107 -12.34 -22.91 11.41
CA PRO A 107 -12.98 -22.04 10.43
C PRO A 107 -12.75 -20.55 10.76
N PRO A 108 -12.42 -19.71 9.77
CA PRO A 108 -12.14 -18.30 10.00
C PRO A 108 -13.38 -17.56 10.54
N THR A 109 -13.16 -16.67 11.51
CA THR A 109 -14.19 -15.80 12.08
C THR A 109 -13.98 -14.35 11.69
N VAL A 110 -12.76 -13.97 11.31
CA VAL A 110 -12.34 -12.63 10.89
C VAL A 110 -11.81 -12.67 9.46
N ALA A 111 -12.07 -11.61 8.71
CA ALA A 111 -11.48 -11.32 7.42
C ALA A 111 -10.82 -9.94 7.43
N VAL A 112 -9.72 -9.83 6.68
CA VAL A 112 -9.11 -8.58 6.27
C VAL A 112 -9.11 -8.52 4.75
N LEU A 113 -9.71 -7.45 4.23
CA LEU A 113 -9.68 -7.09 2.82
C LEU A 113 -8.83 -5.84 2.68
N PHE A 114 -7.89 -5.84 1.74
CA PHE A 114 -6.99 -4.71 1.57
C PHE A 114 -6.53 -4.63 0.13
N GLY A 115 -5.95 -3.49 -0.24
CA GLY A 115 -5.21 -3.42 -1.47
C GLY A 115 -4.70 -2.03 -1.78
N PRO A 116 -3.75 -1.94 -2.73
CA PRO A 116 -3.29 -0.68 -3.24
C PRO A 116 -4.37 -0.08 -4.15
N VAL A 117 -4.44 1.25 -4.19
CA VAL A 117 -5.32 2.02 -5.08
C VAL A 117 -4.57 3.21 -5.67
N PRO A 118 -4.96 3.68 -6.87
CA PRO A 118 -4.40 4.89 -7.44
C PRO A 118 -4.58 6.09 -6.49
N SER A 119 -3.61 7.00 -6.48
CA SER A 119 -3.64 8.21 -5.62
C SER A 119 -4.83 9.13 -5.88
N ALA A 120 -5.45 9.06 -7.07
CA ALA A 120 -6.67 9.77 -7.40
C ALA A 120 -7.93 9.22 -6.68
N ALA A 121 -7.87 8.01 -6.12
CA ALA A 121 -8.98 7.43 -5.38
C ALA A 121 -8.95 7.90 -3.92
N VAL A 122 -10.04 8.54 -3.47
CA VAL A 122 -10.19 9.02 -2.08
C VAL A 122 -11.02 8.07 -1.22
N SER A 123 -11.73 7.14 -1.86
CA SER A 123 -12.50 6.10 -1.21
C SER A 123 -12.60 4.84 -2.05
N VAL A 124 -13.00 3.72 -1.44
CA VAL A 124 -13.24 2.44 -2.11
C VAL A 124 -14.55 1.87 -1.63
N GLN A 125 -15.46 1.59 -2.57
CA GLN A 125 -16.65 0.81 -2.29
C GLN A 125 -16.28 -0.67 -2.30
N VAL A 126 -16.51 -1.36 -1.18
CA VAL A 126 -16.14 -2.77 -1.00
C VAL A 126 -17.34 -3.71 -0.95
N THR A 127 -18.48 -3.20 -0.49
CA THR A 127 -19.78 -3.89 -0.58
C THR A 127 -20.81 -2.97 -1.25
N SER A 128 -22.02 -3.46 -1.49
CA SER A 128 -23.11 -2.61 -1.98
C SER A 128 -23.52 -1.48 -1.03
N LYS A 129 -23.03 -1.45 0.23
CA LYS A 129 -23.36 -0.42 1.22
C LYS A 129 -22.17 0.17 2.00
N ILE A 130 -20.99 -0.45 1.93
CA ILE A 130 -19.78 0.00 2.61
C ILE A 130 -18.84 0.69 1.63
N THR A 131 -18.50 1.93 1.96
CA THR A 131 -17.45 2.71 1.31
C THR A 131 -16.45 3.16 2.35
N LEU A 132 -15.17 2.87 2.11
CA LEU A 132 -14.07 3.15 3.02
C LEU A 132 -13.23 4.29 2.47
N LYS A 133 -12.68 5.13 3.34
CA LYS A 133 -11.69 6.13 2.91
C LYS A 133 -10.37 5.43 2.58
N THR A 134 -9.67 5.97 1.58
CA THR A 134 -8.29 5.56 1.31
C THR A 134 -7.32 6.27 2.24
N GLN A 135 -6.15 5.69 2.43
CA GLN A 135 -5.06 6.21 3.22
C GLN A 135 -3.82 6.33 2.33
N ALA A 136 -3.02 7.39 2.50
CA ALA A 136 -1.76 7.51 1.77
C ALA A 136 -0.73 6.50 2.30
N LEU A 137 0.09 5.92 1.42
CA LEU A 137 1.22 5.10 1.86
C LEU A 137 2.24 5.96 2.65
N PRO A 138 2.98 5.36 3.60
CA PRO A 138 4.02 6.07 4.36
C PRO A 138 5.06 6.72 3.43
N SER A 139 5.18 8.05 3.52
CA SER A 139 6.19 8.80 2.78
C SER A 139 7.61 8.51 3.30
N GLY A 140 8.61 8.55 2.43
CA GLY A 140 10.02 8.39 2.82
C GLY A 140 10.47 6.94 2.98
N ALA A 141 9.56 5.97 2.78
CA ALA A 141 9.84 4.54 2.82
C ALA A 141 10.23 3.95 1.44
N GLY A 142 10.47 4.82 0.45
CA GLY A 142 10.72 4.46 -0.95
C GLY A 142 9.51 3.96 -1.73
N LEU A 143 8.39 3.68 -1.06
CA LEU A 143 7.14 3.29 -1.70
C LEU A 143 6.63 4.37 -2.68
N PRO A 144 5.89 3.97 -3.73
CA PRO A 144 5.32 4.90 -4.70
C PRO A 144 4.30 5.82 -4.03
N ALA A 145 4.07 6.98 -4.67
CA ALA A 145 3.01 7.90 -4.27
C ALA A 145 1.63 7.32 -4.64
N ALA A 146 1.18 6.37 -3.82
CA ALA A 146 -0.09 5.68 -3.96
C ALA A 146 -0.86 5.72 -2.62
N SER A 147 -2.10 5.25 -2.70
CA SER A 147 -2.95 5.08 -1.53
C SER A 147 -3.28 3.61 -1.34
N TYR A 148 -3.74 3.26 -0.16
CA TYR A 148 -4.24 1.94 0.17
C TYR A 148 -5.58 2.05 0.88
N TRP A 149 -6.22 0.91 1.09
CA TRP A 149 -7.36 0.78 1.97
C TRP A 149 -7.26 -0.56 2.68
N VAL A 150 -7.91 -0.63 3.83
CA VAL A 150 -8.04 -1.86 4.62
C VAL A 150 -9.43 -1.88 5.25
N TRP A 151 -10.02 -3.07 5.26
CA TRP A 151 -11.20 -3.41 6.02
C TRP A 151 -10.89 -4.65 6.85
N ALA A 152 -11.18 -4.60 8.14
CA ALA A 152 -11.09 -5.75 9.02
C ALA A 152 -12.44 -5.94 9.72
N GLY A 153 -12.96 -7.16 9.71
CA GLY A 153 -14.28 -7.45 10.28
C GLY A 153 -14.62 -8.93 10.26
N PRO A 154 -15.88 -9.29 10.51
CA PRO A 154 -16.30 -10.69 10.52
C PRO A 154 -16.12 -11.34 9.15
N TYR A 155 -15.63 -12.58 9.11
CA TYR A 155 -15.44 -13.34 7.86
C TYR A 155 -16.76 -13.46 7.07
N GLN A 156 -17.86 -13.68 7.79
CA GLN A 156 -19.21 -13.57 7.24
C GLN A 156 -19.73 -12.15 7.47
N LEU A 157 -19.68 -11.34 6.42
CA LEU A 157 -20.24 -9.99 6.42
C LEU A 157 -21.73 -10.02 6.82
N PRO A 158 -22.16 -9.19 7.80
CA PRO A 158 -23.56 -9.03 8.14
C PRO A 158 -24.40 -8.64 6.92
N ALA A 159 -25.61 -9.18 6.81
CA ALA A 159 -26.50 -8.82 5.70
C ALA A 159 -26.85 -7.31 5.66
N SER A 160 -26.78 -6.63 6.81
CA SER A 160 -26.91 -5.16 6.92
C SER A 160 -25.90 -4.42 6.05
N ASP A 161 -24.71 -5.00 5.88
CA ASP A 161 -23.56 -4.41 5.20
C ASP A 161 -23.61 -4.63 3.69
N GLY A 162 -24.63 -5.33 3.21
CA GLY A 162 -24.87 -5.58 1.80
C GLY A 162 -24.08 -6.76 1.25
N THR A 163 -23.89 -6.77 -0.06
CA THR A 163 -23.18 -7.84 -0.77
C THR A 163 -21.77 -7.38 -1.06
N LEU A 164 -20.78 -8.21 -0.71
CA LEU A 164 -19.40 -7.98 -1.12
C LEU A 164 -19.36 -7.82 -2.63
N LEU A 165 -18.74 -6.74 -3.11
CA LEU A 165 -18.54 -6.58 -4.54
C LEU A 165 -17.61 -7.70 -5.01
N ALA A 166 -17.80 -8.15 -6.26
CA ALA A 166 -16.74 -8.87 -6.94
C ALA A 166 -15.54 -7.92 -6.94
N VAL A 167 -15.41 -6.95 -7.83
CA VAL A 167 -14.26 -6.03 -7.75
C VAL A 167 -14.64 -4.77 -6.94
N PRO A 168 -14.09 -4.51 -5.73
CA PRO A 168 -14.07 -3.20 -5.13
C PRO A 168 -13.76 -2.07 -6.08
N LYS A 169 -14.48 -0.97 -5.86
CA LYS A 169 -14.60 0.12 -6.81
C LYS A 169 -13.96 1.36 -6.18
N PRO A 170 -12.72 1.71 -6.55
CA PRO A 170 -12.11 2.95 -6.09
C PRO A 170 -12.87 4.12 -6.71
N LEU A 171 -13.10 5.15 -5.90
CA LEU A 171 -13.89 6.32 -6.23
C LEU A 171 -13.06 7.60 -6.00
N ASP A 172 -13.20 8.56 -6.90
CA ASP A 172 -12.67 9.90 -6.73
C ASP A 172 -13.54 10.74 -5.77
N ALA A 173 -13.16 12.00 -5.55
CA ALA A 173 -13.88 12.92 -4.67
C ALA A 173 -15.32 13.24 -5.11
N HIS A 174 -15.69 12.92 -6.35
CA HIS A 174 -17.03 13.10 -6.90
C HIS A 174 -17.84 11.79 -6.92
N GLY A 175 -17.29 10.68 -6.40
CA GLY A 175 -17.91 9.37 -6.42
C GLY A 175 -17.82 8.66 -7.78
N LYS A 176 -16.98 9.14 -8.70
CA LYS A 176 -16.75 8.50 -10.00
C LYS A 176 -15.71 7.39 -9.85
N ALA A 177 -15.92 6.29 -10.57
CA ALA A 177 -14.98 5.18 -10.60
C ALA A 177 -13.62 5.63 -11.15
N VAL A 178 -12.55 5.25 -10.45
CA VAL A 178 -11.17 5.38 -10.90
C VAL A 178 -10.74 4.03 -11.49
N ALA A 179 -10.06 4.04 -12.63
CA ALA A 179 -9.52 2.81 -13.19
C ALA A 179 -8.31 2.34 -12.36
N PHE A 180 -8.16 1.04 -12.17
CA PHE A 180 -6.87 0.49 -11.72
C PHE A 180 -5.89 0.62 -12.88
N GLU A 181 -5.09 1.68 -12.87
CA GLU A 181 -4.00 1.87 -13.82
C GLU A 181 -2.76 1.09 -13.34
N SER A 182 -1.89 0.73 -14.28
CA SER A 182 -0.53 0.28 -13.94
C SER A 182 0.16 1.40 -13.15
N TYR A 183 0.97 1.03 -12.16
CA TYR A 183 2.01 1.94 -11.68
C TYR A 183 2.99 2.24 -12.82
#